data_AF-A0A948Z886-F1
#
_entry.id   AF-A0A948Z886-F1
#
_cell.length_a   1.000
_cell.length_b   1.000
_cell.length_c   1.000
_cell.angle_alpha   90.00
_cell.angle_beta   90.00
_cell.angle_gamma   90.00
#
_symmetry.space_group_name_H-M   'P 1'
#
loop_
_entity.id
_entity.type
_entity.pdbx_description
1 polymer ?
#
loop_
_entity_poly.entity_id
_entity_poly.type
_entity_poly.pdbx_seq_one_letter_code
_entity_poly.pdbx_strand_id
1 'polypeptide(L)'
;KLEISHLPQIALLKKLRQMPKVKKVFIGSGIRHDLVLKDQTYGLQYLEEIIRHHISGQLKVAPEHSEDHILALMGKPPIKSFVEFFRCFQKINRQMGKKQFLTCYFIAAYPGCTRQDMERLNRFNRRVLKFKPRQIQIFTPSPSTPATLMYYTGKAYDSGKSIFVEKDKRNKEKQKNLILKGLSG
;
A
#
# COMPACT_ATOMS: atom_id res chain seq x y z
N LYS A 1 23.24 4.47 7.17
CA LYS A 1 21.79 4.67 6.93
C LYS A 1 21.66 5.37 5.59
N LEU A 2 20.83 4.88 4.67
CA LEU A 2 20.56 5.59 3.42
C LEU A 2 19.81 6.88 3.75
N GLU A 3 20.31 8.03 3.28
CA GLU A 3 19.60 9.30 3.39
C GLU A 3 18.40 9.26 2.44
N ILE A 4 17.19 9.46 2.98
CA ILE A 4 15.96 9.42 2.19
C ILE A 4 15.68 10.84 1.71
N SER A 5 15.91 11.11 0.43
CA SER A 5 15.59 12.38 -0.21
C SER A 5 14.94 12.17 -1.58
N HIS A 6 13.81 12.83 -1.82
CA HIS A 6 13.10 12.82 -3.09
C HIS A 6 13.53 13.94 -4.03
N LEU A 7 14.45 14.81 -3.62
CA LEU A 7 14.95 15.91 -4.45
C LEU A 7 15.45 15.45 -5.83
N PRO A 8 16.27 14.37 -5.96
CA PRO A 8 16.73 13.90 -7.26
C PRO A 8 15.56 13.47 -8.17
N GLN A 9 14.55 12.82 -7.60
CA GLN A 9 13.38 12.36 -8.33
C GLN A 9 12.53 13.55 -8.81
N ILE A 10 12.31 14.56 -7.96
CA ILE A 10 11.62 15.80 -8.35
C ILE A 10 12.37 16.48 -9.50
N ALA A 11 13.69 16.63 -9.38
CA ALA A 11 14.50 17.29 -10.40
C ALA A 11 14.43 16.56 -11.74
N LEU A 12 14.52 15.23 -11.73
CA LEU A 12 14.38 14.40 -12.93
C LEU A 12 13.02 14.58 -13.59
N LEU A 13 11.93 14.45 -12.82
CA LEU A 13 10.56 14.59 -13.32
C LEU A 13 10.31 15.97 -13.96
N LYS A 14 10.83 17.03 -13.33
CA LYS A 14 10.77 18.39 -13.87
C LYS A 14 11.54 18.52 -15.18
N LYS A 15 12.77 17.98 -15.26
CA LYS A 15 13.58 17.98 -16.48
C LYS A 15 12.86 17.24 -17.61
N LEU A 16 12.37 16.02 -17.36
CA LEU A 16 11.64 15.22 -18.36
C LEU A 16 10.41 15.94 -18.90
N ARG A 17 9.68 16.66 -18.05
CA ARG A 17 8.50 17.44 -18.47
C ARG A 17 8.85 18.63 -19.37
N GLN A 18 10.04 19.22 -19.22
CA GLN A 18 10.50 20.36 -20.01
C GLN A 18 11.14 19.94 -21.34
N MET A 19 11.35 18.65 -21.59
CA MET A 19 11.99 18.17 -22.81
C MET A 19 11.14 18.47 -24.05
N PRO A 20 11.74 19.00 -25.14
CA PRO A 20 11.05 19.19 -26.40
C PRO A 20 10.38 17.90 -26.87
N LYS A 21 9.18 18.03 -27.46
CA LYS A 21 8.33 16.92 -27.95
C LYS A 21 7.72 16.00 -26.86
N VAL A 22 8.09 16.14 -25.58
CA VAL A 22 7.44 15.40 -24.49
C VAL A 22 6.17 16.12 -24.08
N LYS A 23 5.00 15.53 -24.40
CA LYS A 23 3.70 16.11 -24.02
C LYS A 23 3.37 15.91 -22.54
N LYS A 24 3.67 14.74 -21.99
CA LYS A 24 3.36 14.38 -20.61
C LYS A 24 4.20 13.20 -20.12
N VAL A 25 4.59 13.23 -18.86
CA VAL A 25 5.35 12.17 -18.18
C VAL A 25 4.47 11.57 -17.09
N PHE A 26 4.29 10.26 -17.09
CA PHE A 26 3.49 9.55 -16.10
C PHE A 26 4.33 8.57 -15.30
N ILE A 27 3.99 8.41 -14.02
CA ILE A 27 4.54 7.36 -13.15
C ILE A 27 3.59 6.16 -13.22
N GLY A 28 4.05 5.08 -13.84
CA GLY A 28 3.29 3.82 -13.95
C GLY A 28 3.48 2.87 -12.76
N SER A 29 4.54 3.09 -11.97
CA SER A 29 4.90 2.30 -10.79
C SER A 29 4.13 2.72 -9.54
N GLY A 30 4.12 1.85 -8.54
CA GLY A 30 3.70 2.24 -7.19
C GLY A 30 4.75 3.08 -6.48
N ILE A 31 4.32 3.86 -5.49
CA ILE A 31 5.24 4.58 -4.59
C ILE A 31 5.16 4.07 -3.16
N ARG A 32 6.28 4.15 -2.44
CA ARG A 32 6.38 3.82 -1.02
C ARG A 32 5.92 5.02 -0.19
N HIS A 33 4.69 4.94 0.32
CA HIS A 33 4.08 6.01 1.11
C HIS A 33 4.91 6.39 2.36
N ASP A 34 5.54 5.40 2.98
CA ASP A 34 6.35 5.58 4.19
C ASP A 34 7.66 6.32 3.92
N LEU A 35 8.27 6.13 2.74
CA LEU A 35 9.46 6.89 2.36
C LEU A 35 9.12 8.36 2.12
N VAL A 36 7.97 8.63 1.49
CA VAL A 36 7.47 9.99 1.26
C VAL A 36 7.28 10.73 2.59
N LEU A 37 6.72 10.08 3.61
CA LEU A 37 6.53 10.71 4.92
C LEU A 37 7.83 10.84 5.74
N LYS A 38 8.80 9.93 5.52
CA LYS A 38 10.11 10.00 6.19
C LYS A 38 10.98 11.13 5.67
N ASP A 39 10.80 11.52 4.41
CA ASP A 39 11.46 12.69 3.83
C ASP A 39 10.73 13.98 4.25
N GLN A 40 11.14 14.51 5.40
CA GLN A 40 10.53 15.71 5.99
C GLN A 40 10.81 16.98 5.18
N THR A 41 11.84 16.98 4.33
CA THR A 41 12.26 18.16 3.57
C THR A 41 11.57 18.21 2.21
N TYR A 42 11.58 17.12 1.44
CA TYR A 42 11.11 17.10 0.05
C TYR A 42 9.94 16.15 -0.19
N GLY A 43 9.52 15.35 0.79
CA GLY A 43 8.47 14.34 0.62
C GLY A 43 7.11 14.92 0.20
N LEU A 44 6.66 15.99 0.88
CA LEU A 44 5.42 16.67 0.50
C LEU A 44 5.54 17.35 -0.87
N GLN A 45 6.67 17.99 -1.16
CA GLN A 45 6.93 18.60 -2.46
C GLN A 45 6.91 17.53 -3.58
N TYR A 46 7.46 16.35 -3.33
CA TYR A 46 7.42 15.23 -4.25
C TYR A 46 5.99 14.75 -4.49
N LEU A 47 5.21 14.58 -3.41
CA LEU A 47 3.81 14.17 -3.53
C LEU A 47 2.99 15.19 -4.34
N GLU A 48 3.21 16.49 -4.11
CA GLU A 48 2.58 17.56 -4.89
C GLU A 48 2.96 17.52 -6.38
N GLU A 49 4.25 17.36 -6.71
CA GLU A 49 4.72 17.23 -8.10
C GLU A 49 4.03 16.05 -8.79
N ILE A 50 3.95 14.89 -8.12
CA ILE A 50 3.31 13.69 -8.66
C ILE A 50 1.83 13.93 -8.95
N ILE A 51 1.07 14.41 -7.95
CA ILE A 51 -0.38 14.64 -8.05
C ILE A 51 -0.68 15.66 -9.15
N ARG A 52 0.13 16.73 -9.20
CA ARG A 52 -0.06 17.83 -10.14
C ARG A 52 0.17 17.39 -11.58
N HIS A 53 1.23 16.61 -11.84
CA HIS A 53 1.76 16.43 -13.19
C HIS A 53 1.87 14.97 -13.65
N HIS A 54 2.11 14.00 -12.76
CA HIS A 54 2.64 12.70 -13.15
C HIS A 54 1.71 11.50 -12.94
N ILE A 55 0.44 11.71 -12.59
CA ILE A 55 -0.56 10.63 -12.51
C ILE A 55 -1.76 10.88 -13.44
N SER A 56 -2.23 9.79 -14.04
CA SER A 56 -3.38 9.76 -14.95
C SER A 56 -4.66 9.34 -14.22
N GLY A 57 -5.07 10.12 -13.22
CA GLY A 57 -6.29 9.84 -12.45
C GLY A 57 -6.07 8.95 -11.22
N GLN A 58 -5.06 8.08 -11.22
CA GLN A 58 -4.81 7.16 -10.11
C GLN A 58 -3.33 7.10 -9.70
N LEU A 59 -3.09 6.93 -8.40
CA LEU A 59 -1.77 6.67 -7.82
C LEU A 59 -1.75 5.31 -7.14
N LYS A 60 -0.81 4.44 -7.52
CA LYS A 60 -0.67 3.10 -6.94
C LYS A 60 0.13 3.16 -5.65
N VAL A 61 -0.42 2.60 -4.58
CA VAL A 61 0.22 2.52 -3.26
C VAL A 61 -0.04 1.14 -2.67
N ALA A 62 0.97 0.56 -2.03
CA ALA A 62 0.83 -0.72 -1.34
C ALA A 62 0.87 -0.48 0.18
N PRO A 63 -0.28 -0.48 0.86
CA PRO A 63 -0.36 -0.61 2.32
C PRO A 63 -0.23 -2.07 2.77
N GLU A 64 -0.46 -3.03 1.86
CA GLU A 64 -0.42 -4.49 2.08
C GLU A 64 -1.46 -5.06 3.05
N HIS A 65 -1.69 -4.46 4.22
CA HIS A 65 -2.70 -4.86 5.21
C HIS A 65 -3.16 -3.65 6.05
N SER A 66 -4.23 -3.79 6.85
CA SER A 66 -4.68 -2.74 7.81
C SER A 66 -4.26 -2.99 9.25
N GLU A 67 -3.91 -4.23 9.56
CA GLU A 67 -3.65 -4.68 10.92
C GLU A 67 -2.16 -4.63 11.25
N ASP A 68 -1.80 -3.92 12.31
CA ASP A 68 -0.40 -3.64 12.66
C ASP A 68 0.41 -4.89 12.98
N HIS A 69 -0.19 -5.92 13.61
CA HIS A 69 0.53 -7.18 13.86
C HIS A 69 0.83 -7.94 12.57
N ILE A 70 -0.04 -7.87 11.56
CA ILE A 70 0.23 -8.46 10.24
C ILE A 70 1.30 -7.65 9.51
N LEU A 71 1.22 -6.31 9.57
CA LEU A 71 2.22 -5.42 8.98
C LEU A 71 3.61 -5.64 9.60
N ALA A 72 3.69 -5.86 10.92
CA ALA A 72 4.94 -6.21 11.59
C ALA A 72 5.53 -7.53 11.05
N LEU A 73 4.70 -8.57 10.87
CA LEU A 73 5.12 -9.83 10.24
C LEU A 73 5.52 -9.66 8.76
N MET A 74 5.09 -8.59 8.09
CA MET A 74 5.51 -8.22 6.73
C MET A 74 6.77 -7.32 6.72
N GLY A 75 7.28 -6.90 7.88
CA GLY A 75 8.36 -5.90 7.95
C GLY A 75 7.93 -4.51 7.48
N LYS A 76 6.65 -4.18 7.63
CA LYS A 76 6.02 -2.93 7.18
C LYS A 76 5.74 -2.00 8.36
N PRO A 77 5.70 -0.67 8.11
CA PRO A 77 5.29 0.29 9.14
C PRO A 77 3.81 0.11 9.52
N PRO A 78 3.39 0.61 10.69
CA PRO A 78 1.99 0.59 11.10
C PRO A 78 1.07 1.29 10.11
N ILE A 79 -0.20 0.88 10.07
CA ILE A 79 -1.22 1.39 9.14
C ILE A 79 -1.41 2.91 9.24
N LYS A 80 -1.12 3.48 10.41
CA LYS A 80 -1.16 4.93 10.66
C LYS A 80 -0.30 5.71 9.65
N SER A 81 0.85 5.19 9.24
CA SER A 81 1.72 5.83 8.24
C SER A 81 1.00 5.97 6.90
N PHE A 82 0.34 4.91 6.44
CA PHE A 82 -0.47 4.96 5.23
C PHE A 82 -1.67 5.91 5.36
N VAL A 83 -2.35 5.93 6.51
CA VAL A 83 -3.49 6.83 6.74
C VAL A 83 -3.07 8.29 6.68
N GLU A 84 -1.92 8.63 7.24
CA GLU A 84 -1.35 9.98 7.15
C GLU A 84 -1.03 10.36 5.71
N PHE A 85 -0.36 9.48 4.97
CA PHE A 85 -0.09 9.67 3.54
C PHE A 85 -1.39 9.88 2.75
N PHE A 86 -2.41 9.07 3.01
CA PHE A 86 -3.71 9.17 2.33
C PHE A 86 -4.39 10.52 2.60
N ARG A 87 -4.31 11.04 3.83
CA ARG A 87 -4.81 12.37 4.18
C ARG A 87 -4.07 13.48 3.44
N CYS A 88 -2.73 13.40 3.35
CA CYS A 88 -1.93 14.35 2.57
C CYS A 88 -2.33 14.32 1.08
N PHE A 89 -2.44 13.13 0.49
CA PHE A 89 -2.91 12.95 -0.87
C PHE A 89 -4.28 13.59 -1.09
N GLN A 90 -5.26 13.31 -0.23
CA GLN A 90 -6.62 13.86 -0.34
C GLN A 90 -6.62 15.39 -0.21
N LYS A 91 -5.84 15.94 0.72
CA LYS A 91 -5.73 17.39 0.91
C LYS A 91 -5.18 18.08 -0.34
N ILE A 92 -4.06 17.60 -0.87
CA ILE A 92 -3.40 18.17 -2.05
C ILE A 92 -4.32 18.02 -3.28
N ASN A 93 -4.89 16.84 -3.48
CA ASN A 93 -5.78 16.56 -4.60
C ASN A 93 -7.02 17.48 -4.58
N ARG A 94 -7.61 17.73 -3.41
CA ARG A 94 -8.71 18.68 -3.21
C ARG A 94 -8.29 20.13 -3.49
N GLN A 95 -7.13 20.56 -2.97
CA GLN A 95 -6.60 21.90 -3.21
C GLN A 95 -6.34 22.17 -4.70
N MET A 96 -5.95 21.14 -5.46
CA MET A 96 -5.74 21.24 -6.90
C MET A 96 -7.03 21.07 -7.73
N GLY A 97 -8.18 20.86 -7.11
CA GLY A 97 -9.46 20.62 -7.81
C GLY A 97 -9.47 19.34 -8.65
N LYS A 98 -8.60 18.36 -8.35
CA LYS A 98 -8.44 17.13 -9.11
C LYS A 98 -9.32 16.03 -8.53
N LYS A 99 -9.86 15.17 -9.40
CA LYS A 99 -10.67 13.99 -9.02
C LYS A 99 -9.84 12.71 -9.12
N GLN A 100 -8.62 12.73 -8.57
CA GLN A 100 -7.73 11.56 -8.57
C GLN A 100 -7.97 10.67 -7.34
N PHE A 101 -7.62 9.39 -7.42
CA PHE A 101 -7.81 8.42 -6.34
C PHE A 101 -6.59 7.52 -6.14
N LEU A 102 -6.48 6.87 -4.98
CA LEU A 102 -5.47 5.85 -4.74
C LEU A 102 -5.96 4.50 -5.25
N THR A 103 -5.07 3.73 -5.85
CA THR A 103 -5.24 2.29 -6.05
C THR A 103 -4.39 1.57 -5.01
N CYS A 104 -5.04 0.86 -4.10
CA CYS A 104 -4.37 0.15 -3.01
C CYS A 104 -4.21 -1.34 -3.34
N TYR A 105 -3.03 -1.86 -3.01
CA TYR A 105 -2.69 -3.27 -3.08
C TYR A 105 -2.71 -3.91 -1.68
N PHE A 106 -3.51 -4.97 -1.51
CA PHE A 106 -3.66 -5.71 -0.26
C PHE A 106 -3.34 -7.19 -0.43
N ILE A 107 -2.82 -7.81 0.62
CA ILE A 107 -2.51 -9.24 0.68
C ILE A 107 -3.49 -9.93 1.63
N ALA A 108 -4.17 -10.95 1.14
CA ALA A 108 -5.06 -11.82 1.92
C ALA A 108 -4.32 -13.10 2.36
N ALA A 109 -4.71 -13.67 3.50
CA ALA A 109 -4.20 -14.95 4.01
C ALA A 109 -2.66 -15.02 4.15
N TYR A 110 -2.03 -13.89 4.50
CA TYR A 110 -0.63 -13.86 4.89
C TYR A 110 -0.40 -14.68 6.19
N PRO A 111 0.78 -15.27 6.44
CA PRO A 111 1.06 -15.92 7.73
C PRO A 111 0.76 -15.00 8.92
N GLY A 112 0.01 -15.50 9.90
CA GLY A 112 -0.54 -14.74 11.02
C GLY A 112 -1.92 -14.12 10.77
N CYS A 113 -2.38 -14.05 9.52
CA CYS A 113 -3.66 -13.43 9.13
C CYS A 113 -4.84 -14.40 9.31
N THR A 114 -5.76 -14.02 10.18
CA THR A 114 -7.00 -14.74 10.47
C THR A 114 -8.18 -14.20 9.66
N ARG A 115 -9.29 -14.92 9.67
CA ARG A 115 -10.56 -14.43 9.10
C ARG A 115 -11.00 -13.09 9.71
N GLN A 116 -10.79 -12.89 11.01
CA GLN A 116 -11.17 -11.66 11.72
C GLN A 116 -10.33 -10.46 11.29
N ASP A 117 -9.06 -10.68 10.97
CA ASP A 117 -8.17 -9.65 10.39
C ASP A 117 -8.70 -9.15 9.04
N MET A 118 -9.18 -10.08 8.20
CA MET A 118 -9.77 -9.74 6.91
C MET A 118 -11.09 -8.97 7.04
N GLU A 119 -11.88 -9.25 8.09
CA GLU A 119 -13.07 -8.46 8.40
C GLU A 119 -12.72 -7.04 8.87
N ARG A 120 -11.66 -6.89 9.69
CA ARG A 120 -11.15 -5.58 10.10
C ARG A 120 -10.62 -4.80 8.91
N LEU A 121 -9.90 -5.45 8.00
CA LEU A 121 -9.45 -4.85 6.74
C LEU A 121 -10.62 -4.41 5.86
N ASN A 122 -11.69 -5.21 5.75
CA ASN A 122 -12.90 -4.77 5.06
C ASN A 122 -13.51 -3.51 5.71
N ARG A 123 -13.63 -3.48 7.04
CA ARG A 123 -14.12 -2.30 7.77
C ARG A 123 -13.24 -1.07 7.56
N PHE A 124 -11.92 -1.25 7.55
CA PHE A 124 -10.96 -0.19 7.25
C PHE A 124 -11.20 0.40 5.85
N ASN A 125 -11.33 -0.45 4.84
CA ASN A 125 -11.59 0.00 3.46
C ASN A 125 -12.90 0.79 3.37
N ARG A 126 -13.97 0.33 4.02
CA ARG A 126 -15.27 1.01 4.01
C ARG A 126 -15.26 2.35 4.75
N ARG A 127 -14.66 2.39 5.95
CA ARG A 127 -14.74 3.57 6.84
C ARG A 127 -13.67 4.62 6.54
N VAL A 128 -12.46 4.19 6.20
CA VAL A 128 -11.29 5.06 6.02
C VAL A 128 -11.09 5.38 4.54
N LEU A 129 -10.91 4.36 3.70
CA LEU A 129 -10.64 4.56 2.28
C LEU A 129 -11.88 5.04 1.51
N LYS A 130 -13.06 4.56 1.91
CA LYS A 130 -14.34 4.84 1.23
C LYS A 130 -14.35 4.42 -0.24
N PHE A 131 -13.52 3.45 -0.62
CA PHE A 131 -13.54 2.82 -1.94
C PHE A 131 -13.20 1.34 -1.84
N LYS A 132 -13.62 0.58 -2.86
CA LYS A 132 -13.31 -0.85 -2.96
C LYS A 132 -11.90 -1.04 -3.51
N PRO A 133 -10.99 -1.72 -2.80
CA PRO A 133 -9.69 -2.04 -3.37
C PRO A 133 -9.86 -2.99 -4.56
N ARG A 134 -9.16 -2.68 -5.66
CA ARG A 134 -9.19 -3.48 -6.88
C ARG A 134 -8.12 -4.56 -6.91
N GLN A 135 -7.04 -4.39 -6.14
CA GLN A 135 -5.88 -5.28 -6.17
C GLN A 135 -5.74 -6.00 -4.85
N ILE A 136 -6.23 -7.25 -4.81
CA ILE A 136 -6.13 -8.13 -3.64
C ILE A 136 -5.52 -9.45 -4.11
N GLN A 137 -4.36 -9.76 -3.57
CA GLN A 137 -3.67 -11.02 -3.86
C GLN A 137 -3.70 -11.93 -2.64
N ILE A 138 -4.02 -13.21 -2.85
CA ILE A 138 -3.79 -14.22 -1.82
C ILE A 138 -2.30 -14.47 -1.71
N PHE A 139 -1.81 -14.54 -0.48
CA PHE A 139 -0.42 -14.89 -0.21
C PHE A 139 -0.05 -16.23 -0.85
N THR A 140 1.02 -16.19 -1.64
CA THR A 140 1.65 -17.35 -2.27
C THR A 140 3.08 -17.48 -1.74
N PRO A 141 3.45 -18.64 -1.16
CA PRO A 141 4.80 -18.83 -0.65
C PRO A 141 5.79 -18.74 -1.81
N SER A 142 6.70 -17.78 -1.73
CA SER A 142 7.82 -17.60 -2.66
C SER A 142 9.13 -18.07 -2.02
N PRO A 143 9.98 -18.83 -2.72
CA PRO A 143 11.24 -19.32 -2.17
C PRO A 143 12.08 -18.22 -1.52
N SER A 144 12.86 -18.59 -0.50
CA SER A 144 13.84 -17.70 0.15
C SER A 144 13.26 -16.43 0.77
N THR A 145 12.03 -16.48 1.30
CA THR A 145 11.41 -15.36 2.04
C THR A 145 11.06 -15.73 3.47
N PRO A 146 11.16 -14.79 4.44
CA PRO A 146 10.67 -14.99 5.81
C PRO A 146 9.19 -15.36 5.85
N ALA A 147 8.38 -14.80 4.95
CA ALA A 147 6.96 -15.15 4.81
C ALA A 147 6.75 -16.63 4.49
N THR A 148 7.57 -17.21 3.62
CA THR A 148 7.51 -18.64 3.30
C THR A 148 7.98 -19.50 4.46
N LEU A 149 9.03 -19.08 5.18
CA LEU A 149 9.46 -19.76 6.41
C LEU A 149 8.31 -19.80 7.42
N MET A 150 7.71 -18.65 7.73
CA MET A 150 6.56 -18.53 8.61
C MET A 150 5.37 -19.39 8.13
N TYR A 151 5.12 -19.41 6.82
CA TYR A 151 4.06 -20.21 6.23
C TYR A 151 4.27 -21.70 6.53
N TYR A 152 5.48 -22.24 6.35
CA TYR A 152 5.75 -23.67 6.54
C TYR A 152 5.90 -24.06 8.01
N THR A 153 6.52 -23.22 8.83
CA THR A 153 6.78 -23.55 10.25
C THR A 153 5.62 -23.24 11.18
N GLY A 154 4.71 -22.34 10.78
CA GLY A 154 3.69 -21.81 11.67
C GLY A 154 4.26 -20.97 12.81
N LYS A 155 5.48 -20.44 12.65
CA LYS A 155 6.17 -19.63 13.67
C LYS A 155 6.57 -18.28 13.09
N ALA A 156 6.41 -17.21 13.87
CA ALA A 156 6.87 -15.87 13.49
C ALA A 156 8.40 -15.85 13.33
N TYR A 157 8.90 -15.16 12.30
CA TYR A 157 10.33 -15.19 11.95
C TYR A 157 11.23 -14.46 12.97
N ASP A 158 10.66 -13.50 13.70
CA ASP A 158 11.38 -12.64 14.64
C ASP A 158 11.42 -13.20 16.06
N SER A 159 10.33 -13.80 16.50
CA SER A 159 10.09 -14.21 17.88
C SER A 159 9.97 -15.71 18.07
N GLY A 160 9.80 -16.48 16.99
CA GLY A 160 9.58 -17.92 17.04
C GLY A 160 8.21 -18.35 17.60
N LYS A 161 7.35 -17.40 17.97
CA LYS A 161 6.01 -17.67 18.52
C LYS A 161 5.12 -18.32 17.47
N SER A 162 4.28 -19.25 17.89
CA SER A 162 3.28 -19.88 17.02
C SER A 162 2.31 -18.84 16.46
N ILE A 163 2.05 -18.92 15.17
CA ILE A 163 1.11 -18.06 14.44
C ILE A 163 0.15 -18.91 13.63
N PHE A 164 -1.06 -18.38 13.41
CA PHE A 164 -2.03 -19.02 12.53
C PHE A 164 -1.56 -18.95 11.07
N VAL A 165 -1.67 -20.07 10.34
CA VAL A 165 -1.42 -20.10 8.90
C VAL A 165 -2.56 -20.81 8.20
N GLU A 166 -3.26 -20.09 7.33
CA GLU A 166 -4.29 -20.69 6.49
C GLU A 166 -3.63 -21.50 5.36
N LYS A 167 -3.85 -22.81 5.34
CA LYS A 167 -3.33 -23.72 4.32
C LYS A 167 -4.39 -24.10 3.28
N ASP A 168 -5.66 -24.13 3.68
CA ASP A 168 -6.74 -24.55 2.81
C ASP A 168 -7.04 -23.49 1.74
N LYS A 169 -6.97 -23.91 0.47
CA LYS A 169 -7.17 -23.00 -0.67
C LYS A 169 -8.56 -22.37 -0.65
N ARG A 170 -9.60 -23.10 -0.26
CA ARG A 170 -10.98 -22.57 -0.22
C ARG A 170 -11.11 -21.50 0.86
N ASN A 171 -10.50 -21.68 2.02
CA ASN A 171 -10.50 -20.71 3.09
C ASN A 171 -9.67 -19.45 2.78
N LYS A 172 -8.54 -19.59 2.06
CA LYS A 172 -7.81 -18.43 1.52
C LYS A 172 -8.69 -17.59 0.58
N GLU A 173 -9.45 -18.24 -0.30
CA GLU A 173 -10.39 -17.53 -1.18
C GLU A 173 -11.54 -16.88 -0.40
N LYS A 174 -12.10 -17.56 0.61
CA LYS A 174 -13.08 -16.94 1.51
C LYS A 174 -12.52 -15.68 2.17
N GLN A 175 -11.29 -15.71 2.65
CA GLN A 175 -10.60 -14.56 3.24
C GLN A 175 -10.49 -13.39 2.24
N LYS A 176 -9.99 -13.64 1.02
CA LYS A 176 -9.92 -12.63 -0.04
C LYS A 176 -11.29 -12.04 -0.35
N ASN A 177 -12.32 -12.88 -0.43
CA ASN A 177 -13.69 -12.46 -0.76
C ASN A 177 -14.33 -11.60 0.34
N LEU A 178 -13.88 -11.68 1.60
CA LEU A 178 -14.41 -10.83 2.67
C LEU A 178 -14.16 -9.34 2.43
N ILE A 179 -13.02 -8.97 1.84
CA ILE A 179 -12.73 -7.58 1.47
C ILE A 179 -13.66 -7.11 0.36
N LEU A 180 -14.12 -8.03 -0.50
CA LEU A 180 -14.96 -7.71 -1.64
C LEU A 180 -16.45 -7.57 -1.27
N LYS A 181 -16.86 -8.05 -0.10
CA LYS A 181 -18.25 -8.02 0.39
C LYS A 181 -18.59 -6.67 1.02
N GLY A 182 -19.67 -6.03 0.57
CA GLY A 182 -20.31 -4.91 1.29
C GLY A 182 -20.01 -3.48 0.81
N LEU A 183 -19.71 -3.29 -0.48
CA LEU A 183 -19.73 -1.98 -1.14
C LEU A 183 -20.75 -1.94 -2.29
N SER A 184 -21.83 -2.70 -2.14
CA SER A 184 -23.05 -2.57 -2.94
C SER A 184 -23.93 -1.57 -2.18
N GLY A 185 -24.08 -0.37 -2.72
CA GLY A 185 -24.77 0.77 -2.11
C GLY A 185 -24.01 2.05 -2.37
#